data_AF-A0A532DY68-F1
#
_entry.id   AF-A0A532DY68-F1
#
_cell.length_a   1.000
_cell.length_b   1.000
_cell.length_c   1.000
_cell.angle_alpha   90.00
_cell.angle_beta   90.00
_cell.angle_gamma   90.00
#
_symmetry.space_group_name_H-M   'P 1'
#
loop_
_entity.id
_entity.type
_entity.pdbx_description
1 polymer ?
#
loop_
_entity_poly.entity_id
_entity_poly.type
_entity_poly.pdbx_seq_one_letter_code
_entity_poly.pdbx_strand_id
1 'polypeptide(L)'
;MTELLKQPGFFGTHATIGADLSQMMAALFTGLFVFGWVRARRGQAGAHHWLMLGGMIAMLAFFTSYYLFRQLGVLAVEGKEGFGGSQDLYDHVFIPVLVLHIILVIIGLVMAVYMIVLGFRAQIIEGGRRMLRAGALQTSGGTIAKVFGSMTAAVMVLFLSRVASAGFSSRKLIVYLGLLVLIAIVFSVEFAIQRIWPDGDRRHRALGRFTMLVYCILFLTGSFTYAMLYILYPGKIG
;
A
#
# COMPACT_ATOMS: atom_id res chain seq x y z
N MET A 1 -18.62 -15.09 -3.19
CA MET A 1 -17.40 -14.66 -2.47
C MET A 1 -17.73 -13.76 -1.29
N THR A 2 -18.58 -12.74 -1.46
CA THR A 2 -19.01 -11.82 -0.38
C THR A 2 -19.58 -12.54 0.83
N GLU A 3 -20.47 -13.53 0.64
CA GLU A 3 -21.05 -14.32 1.73
C GLU A 3 -20.02 -15.17 2.49
N LEU A 4 -19.02 -15.71 1.78
CA LEU A 4 -17.93 -16.46 2.41
C LEU A 4 -17.09 -15.57 3.33
N LEU A 5 -16.76 -14.35 2.89
CA LEU A 5 -15.92 -13.42 3.66
C LEU A 5 -16.59 -12.90 4.94
N LYS A 6 -17.91 -13.06 5.07
CA LYS A 6 -18.71 -12.69 6.25
C LYS A 6 -18.88 -13.83 7.26
N GLN A 7 -18.58 -15.08 6.88
CA GLN A 7 -18.65 -16.21 7.80
C GLN A 7 -17.68 -16.04 8.98
N PRO A 8 -17.91 -16.73 10.11
CA PRO A 8 -17.00 -16.71 11.25
C PRO A 8 -15.57 -17.03 10.85
N GLY A 9 -14.63 -16.26 11.41
CA GLY A 9 -13.20 -16.40 11.18
C GLY A 9 -12.63 -17.75 11.63
N PHE A 10 -11.42 -18.04 11.18
CA PHE A 10 -10.66 -19.25 11.50
C PHE A 10 -9.66 -19.07 12.65
N PHE A 11 -9.48 -17.85 13.17
CA PHE A 11 -8.68 -17.59 14.37
C PHE A 11 -9.43 -17.80 15.69
N GLY A 12 -10.71 -18.21 15.63
CA GLY A 12 -11.52 -18.43 16.85
C GLY A 12 -11.86 -17.13 17.59
N THR A 13 -11.89 -16.01 16.87
CA THR A 13 -12.27 -14.68 17.39
C THR A 13 -13.65 -14.28 16.85
N HIS A 14 -14.16 -13.10 17.21
CA HIS A 14 -15.42 -12.57 16.65
C HIS A 14 -15.27 -11.99 15.23
N ALA A 15 -14.09 -12.13 14.63
CA ALA A 15 -13.81 -11.69 13.28
C ALA A 15 -14.50 -12.57 12.22
N THR A 16 -14.59 -12.03 11.01
CA THR A 16 -15.04 -12.78 9.83
C THR A 16 -13.83 -13.40 9.10
N ILE A 17 -14.06 -14.41 8.25
CA ILE A 17 -13.01 -15.00 7.38
C ILE A 17 -12.20 -13.92 6.66
N GLY A 18 -12.86 -12.89 6.12
CA GLY A 18 -12.16 -11.82 5.44
C GLY A 18 -11.25 -11.00 6.36
N ALA A 19 -11.64 -10.79 7.62
CA ALA A 19 -10.85 -10.01 8.57
C ALA A 19 -9.61 -10.81 9.01
N ASP A 20 -9.77 -12.10 9.30
CA ASP A 20 -8.67 -13.02 9.61
C ASP A 20 -7.71 -13.15 8.43
N LEU A 21 -8.26 -13.30 7.21
CA LEU A 21 -7.46 -13.36 5.99
C LEU A 21 -6.67 -12.06 5.79
N SER A 22 -7.30 -10.90 6.00
CA SER A 22 -6.61 -9.61 5.91
C SER A 22 -5.48 -9.50 6.94
N GLN A 23 -5.73 -9.91 8.18
CA GLN A 23 -4.72 -9.89 9.24
C GLN A 23 -3.57 -10.86 8.95
N MET A 24 -3.87 -12.06 8.48
CA MET A 24 -2.88 -13.06 8.06
C MET A 24 -2.04 -12.55 6.88
N MET A 25 -2.66 -11.94 5.88
CA MET A 25 -1.95 -11.35 4.73
C MET A 25 -1.09 -10.17 5.15
N ALA A 26 -1.57 -9.30 6.04
CA ALA A 26 -0.77 -8.22 6.60
C ALA A 26 0.49 -8.74 7.32
N ALA A 27 0.35 -9.81 8.11
CA ALA A 27 1.48 -10.48 8.74
C ALA A 27 2.45 -11.09 7.72
N LEU A 28 1.93 -11.77 6.70
CA LEU A 28 2.73 -12.36 5.62
C LEU A 28 3.53 -11.30 4.86
N PHE A 29 2.89 -10.22 4.40
CA PHE A 29 3.56 -9.16 3.64
C PHE A 29 4.61 -8.44 4.50
N THR A 30 4.29 -8.13 5.75
CA THR A 30 5.24 -7.53 6.68
C THR A 30 6.43 -8.44 6.90
N GLY A 31 6.21 -9.74 7.10
CA GLY A 31 7.26 -10.75 7.22
C GLY A 31 8.16 -10.81 5.98
N LEU A 32 7.57 -10.83 4.78
CA LEU A 32 8.32 -10.79 3.51
C LEU A 32 9.17 -9.54 3.37
N PHE A 33 8.64 -8.36 3.73
CA PHE A 33 9.36 -7.09 3.64
C PHE A 33 10.48 -7.00 4.68
N VAL A 34 10.24 -7.43 5.93
CA VAL A 34 11.29 -7.52 6.96
C VAL A 34 12.39 -8.48 6.51
N PHE A 35 12.04 -9.65 5.99
CA PHE A 35 13.01 -10.62 5.49
C PHE A 35 13.79 -10.07 4.29
N GLY A 36 13.11 -9.45 3.32
CA GLY A 36 13.72 -8.78 2.18
C GLY A 36 14.68 -7.66 2.60
N TRP A 37 14.33 -6.89 3.62
CA TRP A 37 15.23 -5.90 4.22
C TRP A 37 16.46 -6.55 4.85
N VAL A 38 16.29 -7.62 5.63
CA VAL A 38 17.41 -8.34 6.25
C VAL A 38 18.37 -8.86 5.18
N ARG A 39 17.84 -9.40 4.08
CA ARG A 39 18.62 -9.82 2.91
C ARG A 39 19.38 -8.65 2.28
N ALA A 40 18.76 -7.46 2.18
CA ALA A 40 19.44 -6.25 1.70
C ALA A 40 20.61 -5.84 2.60
N ARG A 41 20.43 -5.88 3.93
CA ARG A 41 21.51 -5.56 4.89
C ARG A 41 22.67 -6.54 4.81
N ARG A 42 22.43 -7.79 4.40
CA ARG A 42 23.46 -8.81 4.15
C ARG A 42 24.12 -8.70 2.76
N GLY A 43 23.86 -7.63 2.01
CA GLY A 43 24.40 -7.44 0.66
C GLY A 43 23.75 -8.32 -0.41
N GLN A 44 22.67 -9.03 -0.10
CA GLN A 44 22.00 -9.95 -1.03
C GLN A 44 20.92 -9.22 -1.84
N ALA A 45 21.33 -8.24 -2.65
CA ALA A 45 20.43 -7.36 -3.39
C ALA A 45 19.51 -8.11 -4.37
N GLY A 46 19.95 -9.23 -4.95
CA GLY A 46 19.12 -10.07 -5.82
C GLY A 46 17.91 -10.66 -5.06
N ALA A 47 18.17 -11.28 -3.90
CA ALA A 47 17.12 -11.84 -3.04
C ALA A 47 16.19 -10.75 -2.51
N HIS A 48 16.75 -9.61 -2.07
CA HIS A 48 15.97 -8.45 -1.67
C HIS A 48 15.00 -8.02 -2.77
N HIS A 49 15.49 -7.82 -4.00
CA HIS A 49 14.69 -7.31 -5.10
C HIS A 49 13.49 -8.23 -5.42
N TRP A 50 13.72 -9.54 -5.50
CA TRP A 50 12.65 -10.50 -5.77
C TRP A 50 11.64 -10.61 -4.62
N LEU A 51 12.10 -10.58 -3.36
CA LEU A 51 11.21 -10.58 -2.20
C LEU A 51 10.33 -9.32 -2.15
N MET A 52 10.91 -8.14 -2.40
CA MET A 52 10.15 -6.89 -2.42
C MET A 52 9.16 -6.87 -3.58
N LEU A 53 9.59 -7.23 -4.79
CA LEU A 53 8.71 -7.22 -5.96
C LEU A 53 7.57 -8.24 -5.82
N GLY A 54 7.89 -9.48 -5.44
CA GLY A 54 6.89 -10.53 -5.23
C GLY A 54 5.90 -10.17 -4.13
N GLY A 55 6.40 -9.66 -3.00
CA GLY A 55 5.55 -9.18 -1.90
C GLY A 55 4.64 -8.02 -2.32
N MET A 56 5.14 -7.05 -3.09
CA MET A 56 4.34 -5.92 -3.55
C MET A 56 3.30 -6.30 -4.60
N ILE A 57 3.63 -7.19 -5.54
CA ILE A 57 2.66 -7.72 -6.50
C ILE A 57 1.56 -8.49 -5.77
N ALA A 58 1.92 -9.38 -4.84
CA ALA A 58 0.96 -10.13 -4.04
C ALA A 58 0.08 -9.20 -3.20
N MET A 59 0.67 -8.17 -2.59
CA MET A 59 -0.04 -7.17 -1.80
C MET A 59 -1.03 -6.37 -2.66
N LEU A 60 -0.62 -5.89 -3.84
CA LEU A 60 -1.51 -5.17 -4.77
C LEU A 60 -2.63 -6.07 -5.29
N ALA A 61 -2.34 -7.33 -5.63
CA ALA A 61 -3.33 -8.31 -6.05
C ALA A 61 -4.34 -8.60 -4.93
N PHE A 62 -3.85 -8.77 -3.70
CA PHE A 62 -4.68 -8.95 -2.51
C PHE A 62 -5.58 -7.74 -2.27
N PHE A 63 -5.02 -6.52 -2.19
CA PHE A 63 -5.82 -5.32 -1.96
C PHE A 63 -6.83 -5.06 -3.08
N THR A 64 -6.47 -5.28 -4.35
CA THR A 64 -7.40 -5.15 -5.47
C THR A 64 -8.56 -6.13 -5.34
N SER A 65 -8.27 -7.40 -5.10
CA SER A 65 -9.30 -8.44 -4.94
C SER A 65 -10.15 -8.19 -3.68
N TYR A 66 -9.50 -7.92 -2.55
CA TYR A 66 -10.16 -7.63 -1.28
C TYR A 66 -11.07 -6.40 -1.37
N TYR A 67 -10.64 -5.34 -2.06
CA TYR A 67 -11.44 -4.14 -2.28
C TYR A 67 -12.64 -4.39 -3.21
N LEU A 68 -12.46 -5.18 -4.27
CA LEU A 68 -13.54 -5.58 -5.17
C LEU A 68 -14.64 -6.36 -4.44
N PHE A 69 -14.28 -7.19 -3.45
CA PHE A 69 -15.23 -8.03 -2.73
C PHE A 69 -15.75 -7.44 -1.40
N ARG A 70 -15.05 -6.48 -0.77
CA ARG A 70 -15.42 -5.97 0.57
C ARG A 70 -15.86 -4.51 0.63
N GLN A 71 -15.86 -3.76 -0.48
CA GLN A 71 -16.49 -2.42 -0.60
C GLN A 71 -16.21 -1.45 0.57
N LEU A 72 -14.93 -1.15 0.84
CA LEU A 72 -14.47 -0.36 1.99
C LEU A 72 -15.09 1.04 2.17
N GLY A 73 -15.76 1.60 1.16
CA GLY A 73 -16.54 2.85 1.30
C GLY A 73 -17.75 2.72 2.24
N VAL A 74 -18.26 1.51 2.47
CA VAL A 74 -19.39 1.24 3.39
C VAL A 74 -18.88 1.04 4.83
N LEU A 75 -17.67 0.50 5.00
CA LEU A 75 -17.09 0.15 6.31
C LEU A 75 -16.52 1.33 7.10
N ALA A 76 -16.14 2.44 6.44
CA ALA A 76 -15.83 3.68 7.15
C ALA A 76 -17.06 4.24 7.90
N VAL A 77 -18.27 3.79 7.55
CA VAL A 77 -19.53 4.12 8.21
C VAL A 77 -19.93 3.06 9.25
N GLU A 78 -19.52 1.79 9.06
CA GLU A 78 -19.76 0.69 10.03
C GLU A 78 -18.91 0.76 11.30
N GLY A 79 -17.92 1.66 11.39
CA GLY A 79 -17.04 1.75 12.56
C GLY A 79 -17.78 1.90 13.89
N LYS A 80 -18.97 2.52 13.90
CA LYS A 80 -19.80 2.66 15.11
C LYS A 80 -20.62 1.41 15.42
N GLU A 81 -21.00 0.63 14.41
CA GLU A 81 -21.82 -0.58 14.58
C GLU A 81 -20.98 -1.81 14.97
N GLY A 82 -19.70 -1.83 14.61
CA GLY A 82 -18.78 -2.95 14.90
C GLY A 82 -18.03 -2.89 16.24
N PHE A 83 -18.05 -1.76 16.96
CA PHE A 83 -17.27 -1.57 18.19
C PHE A 83 -18.13 -1.75 19.45
N GLY A 84 -17.84 -2.80 20.25
CA GLY A 84 -18.61 -3.14 21.46
C GLY A 84 -18.17 -2.45 22.75
N GLY A 85 -17.18 -1.55 22.70
CA GLY A 85 -16.59 -0.89 23.87
C GLY A 85 -17.32 0.38 24.29
N SER A 86 -16.80 1.08 25.30
CA SER A 86 -17.34 2.38 25.70
C SER A 86 -17.13 3.44 24.61
N GLN A 87 -18.04 4.41 24.53
CA GLN A 87 -17.92 5.53 23.59
C GLN A 87 -16.61 6.31 23.80
N ASP A 88 -16.15 6.42 25.05
CA ASP A 88 -14.90 7.12 25.37
C ASP A 88 -13.66 6.42 24.77
N LEU A 89 -13.60 5.08 24.84
CA LEU A 89 -12.54 4.30 24.18
C LEU A 89 -12.63 4.41 22.65
N TYR A 90 -13.85 4.46 22.11
CA TYR A 90 -14.05 4.59 20.68
C TYR A 90 -13.50 5.92 20.15
N ASP A 91 -13.91 7.04 20.75
CA ASP A 91 -13.59 8.38 20.27
C ASP A 91 -12.14 8.79 20.55
N HIS A 92 -11.58 8.39 21.70
CA HIS A 92 -10.24 8.86 22.13
C HIS A 92 -9.11 7.87 21.87
N VAL A 93 -9.40 6.60 21.59
CA VAL A 93 -8.36 5.58 21.33
C VAL A 93 -8.54 4.94 19.96
N PHE A 94 -9.70 4.36 19.68
CA PHE A 94 -9.91 3.61 18.44
C PHE A 94 -9.85 4.51 17.19
N ILE A 95 -10.63 5.60 17.16
CA ILE A 95 -10.66 6.52 16.01
C ILE A 95 -9.28 7.15 15.74
N PRO A 96 -8.55 7.71 16.72
CA PRO A 96 -7.22 8.28 16.48
C PRO A 96 -6.23 7.26 15.91
N VAL A 97 -6.20 6.02 16.43
CA VAL A 97 -5.32 4.97 15.91
C VAL A 97 -5.74 4.53 14.50
N LEU A 98 -7.04 4.42 14.23
CA LEU A 98 -7.55 4.08 12.90
C LEU A 98 -7.22 5.18 11.88
N VAL A 99 -7.39 6.45 12.25
CA VAL A 99 -7.02 7.60 11.39
C VAL A 99 -5.52 7.59 11.10
N LEU A 100 -4.68 7.40 12.13
CA LEU A 100 -3.24 7.25 11.95
C LEU A 100 -2.93 6.09 11.00
N HIS A 101 -3.55 4.93 11.18
CA HIS A 101 -3.38 3.77 10.32
C HIS A 101 -3.71 4.10 8.86
N ILE A 102 -4.84 4.73 8.59
CA ILE A 102 -5.27 5.12 7.24
C ILE A 102 -4.27 6.11 6.61
N ILE A 103 -3.81 7.12 7.36
CA ILE A 103 -2.78 8.06 6.89
C ILE A 103 -1.51 7.32 6.50
N LEU A 104 -1.05 6.40 7.34
CA LEU A 104 0.13 5.58 7.05
C LEU A 104 -0.10 4.66 5.84
N VAL A 105 -1.31 4.16 5.61
CA VAL A 105 -1.63 3.34 4.43
C VAL A 105 -1.48 4.17 3.16
N ILE A 106 -1.97 5.42 3.16
CA ILE A 106 -1.85 6.34 2.04
C ILE A 106 -0.36 6.65 1.75
N ILE A 107 0.41 6.99 2.79
CA ILE A 107 1.86 7.22 2.67
C ILE A 107 2.55 5.96 2.16
N GLY A 108 2.22 4.80 2.72
CA GLY A 108 2.77 3.51 2.35
C GLY A 108 2.51 3.17 0.88
N LEU A 109 1.31 3.44 0.37
CA LEU A 109 0.96 3.20 -1.04
C LEU A 109 1.76 4.09 -2.01
N VAL A 110 1.90 5.38 -1.69
CA VAL A 110 2.74 6.31 -2.47
C VAL A 110 4.19 5.83 -2.45
N MET A 111 4.71 5.52 -1.27
CA MET A 111 6.09 5.05 -1.10
C MET A 111 6.32 3.69 -1.75
N ALA A 112 5.30 2.81 -1.82
CA ALA A 112 5.38 1.54 -2.51
C ALA A 112 5.70 1.74 -4.00
N VAL A 113 4.84 2.48 -4.70
CA VAL A 113 5.01 2.75 -6.13
C VAL A 113 6.34 3.47 -6.39
N TYR A 114 6.65 4.48 -5.56
CA TYR A 114 7.89 5.21 -5.63
C TYR A 114 9.13 4.31 -5.50
N MET A 115 9.17 3.45 -4.48
CA MET A 115 10.33 2.59 -4.20
C MET A 115 10.54 1.48 -5.23
N ILE A 116 9.47 0.97 -5.85
CA ILE A 116 9.59 0.08 -7.01
C ILE A 116 10.33 0.82 -8.12
N VAL A 117 9.81 1.97 -8.56
CA VAL A 117 10.38 2.73 -9.68
C VAL A 117 11.82 3.14 -9.39
N LEU A 118 12.09 3.66 -8.19
CA LEU A 118 13.45 4.03 -7.78
C LEU A 118 14.37 2.81 -7.72
N GLY A 119 13.93 1.70 -7.13
CA GLY A 119 14.70 0.46 -7.05
C GLY A 119 15.05 -0.09 -8.43
N PHE A 120 14.15 0.03 -9.40
CA PHE A 120 14.45 -0.36 -10.77
C PHE A 120 15.44 0.59 -11.46
N ARG A 121 15.27 1.90 -11.30
CA ARG A 121 16.14 2.92 -11.93
C ARG A 121 17.54 2.98 -11.34
N ALA A 122 17.67 2.72 -10.04
CA ALA A 122 18.95 2.76 -9.33
C ALA A 122 19.73 1.44 -9.44
N GLN A 123 19.17 0.38 -10.02
CA GLN A 123 19.87 -0.90 -10.14
C GLN A 123 20.96 -0.87 -11.23
N ILE A 124 22.02 -1.64 -11.00
CA ILE A 124 22.97 -2.07 -12.01
C ILE A 124 23.26 -3.56 -11.79
N ILE A 125 23.58 -4.28 -12.88
CA ILE A 125 24.02 -5.67 -12.80
C ILE A 125 25.46 -5.69 -13.28
N GLU A 126 26.38 -6.01 -12.37
CA GLU A 126 27.82 -6.05 -12.63
C GLU A 126 28.37 -7.38 -12.12
N GLY A 127 29.10 -8.12 -12.98
CA GLY A 127 29.63 -9.44 -12.63
C GLY A 127 28.56 -10.46 -12.20
N GLY A 128 27.35 -10.38 -12.78
CA GLY A 128 26.20 -11.23 -12.41
C GLY A 128 25.57 -10.91 -11.06
N ARG A 129 26.04 -9.86 -10.36
CA ARG A 129 25.49 -9.41 -9.08
C ARG A 129 24.70 -8.12 -9.29
N ARG A 130 23.49 -8.09 -8.71
CA ARG A 130 22.66 -6.88 -8.64
C ARG A 130 23.25 -5.95 -7.59
N MET A 131 23.42 -4.68 -7.92
CA MET A 131 23.92 -3.64 -7.02
C MET A 131 23.17 -2.33 -7.27
N LEU A 132 23.36 -1.34 -6.40
CA LEU A 132 22.86 0.02 -6.62
C LEU A 132 23.95 0.85 -7.29
N ARG A 133 23.60 1.56 -8.36
CA ARG A 133 24.47 2.50 -9.05
C ARG A 133 24.78 3.67 -8.12
N ALA A 134 26.07 3.88 -7.85
CA ALA A 134 26.53 5.08 -7.14
C ALA A 134 26.41 6.32 -8.02
N GLY A 135 26.04 7.46 -7.40
CA GLY A 135 26.00 8.77 -8.05
C GLY A 135 24.61 9.31 -8.34
N ALA A 136 24.60 10.49 -8.98
CA ALA A 136 23.39 11.26 -9.21
C ALA A 136 22.41 10.54 -10.16
N LEU A 137 21.16 10.38 -9.69
CA LEU A 137 20.04 9.82 -10.43
C LEU A 137 18.91 10.84 -10.47
N GLN A 138 19.10 11.86 -11.31
CA GLN A 138 18.13 12.91 -11.55
C GLN A 138 17.52 12.77 -12.95
N THR A 139 16.25 13.13 -13.06
CA THR A 139 15.53 13.16 -14.33
C THR A 139 15.10 14.58 -14.63
N SER A 140 15.35 15.02 -15.87
CA SER A 140 15.00 16.36 -16.31
C SER A 140 13.49 16.59 -16.24
N GLY A 141 13.08 17.82 -15.95
CA GLY A 141 11.66 18.18 -15.87
C GLY A 141 10.90 17.87 -17.17
N GLY A 142 11.53 18.05 -18.33
CA GLY A 142 10.95 17.68 -19.62
C GLY A 142 10.68 16.19 -19.76
N THR A 143 11.58 15.32 -19.30
CA THR A 143 11.35 13.87 -19.31
C THR A 143 10.26 13.47 -18.33
N ILE A 144 10.26 14.06 -17.12
CA ILE A 144 9.20 13.84 -16.12
C ILE A 144 7.83 14.22 -16.69
N ALA A 145 7.70 15.38 -17.32
CA ALA A 145 6.46 15.84 -17.94
C ALA A 145 6.01 14.91 -19.08
N LYS A 146 6.94 14.43 -19.92
CA LYS A 146 6.62 13.48 -21.01
C LYS A 146 6.08 12.15 -20.47
N VAL A 147 6.74 11.57 -19.46
CA VAL A 147 6.30 10.29 -18.87
C VAL A 147 4.98 10.46 -18.12
N PHE A 148 4.82 11.54 -17.36
CA PHE A 148 3.56 11.86 -16.68
C PHE A 148 2.42 12.05 -17.68
N GLY A 149 2.66 12.80 -18.76
CA GLY A 149 1.69 13.01 -19.83
C GLY A 149 1.30 11.72 -20.55
N SER A 150 2.27 10.84 -20.86
CA SER A 150 1.98 9.56 -21.51
C SER A 150 1.19 8.61 -20.62
N MET A 151 1.51 8.54 -19.31
CA MET A 151 0.72 7.76 -18.35
C MET A 151 -0.70 8.32 -18.20
N THR A 152 -0.84 9.64 -18.13
CA THR A 152 -2.15 10.30 -18.07
C THR A 152 -2.99 9.99 -19.31
N ALA A 153 -2.39 10.08 -20.50
CA ALA A 153 -3.06 9.73 -21.76
C ALA A 153 -3.48 8.25 -21.77
N ALA A 154 -2.62 7.33 -21.32
CA ALA A 154 -2.95 5.91 -21.23
C ALA A 154 -4.14 5.66 -20.29
N VAL A 155 -4.17 6.30 -19.12
CA VAL A 155 -5.29 6.19 -18.16
C VAL A 155 -6.58 6.76 -18.77
N MET A 156 -6.50 7.88 -19.50
CA MET A 156 -7.66 8.47 -20.19
C MET A 156 -8.19 7.55 -21.31
N VAL A 157 -7.32 6.93 -22.10
CA VAL A 157 -7.70 5.94 -23.12
C VAL A 157 -8.39 4.74 -22.47
N LEU A 158 -7.86 4.22 -21.36
CA LEU A 158 -8.48 3.14 -20.61
C LEU A 158 -9.84 3.53 -20.03
N PHE A 159 -10.00 4.76 -19.55
CA PHE A 159 -11.28 5.26 -19.06
C PHE A 159 -12.30 5.34 -20.20
N LEU A 160 -11.94 5.99 -21.32
CA LEU A 160 -12.82 6.14 -22.48
C LEU A 160 -13.22 4.80 -23.09
N SER A 161 -12.30 3.83 -23.15
CA SER A 161 -12.63 2.48 -23.64
C SER A 161 -13.62 1.76 -22.72
N ARG A 162 -13.54 1.94 -21.40
CA ARG A 162 -14.52 1.42 -20.43
C ARG A 162 -15.84 2.17 -20.41
N VAL A 163 -15.85 3.45 -20.78
CA VAL A 163 -17.08 4.21 -21.02
C VAL A 163 -17.76 3.74 -22.30
N ALA A 164 -17.01 3.54 -23.39
CA ALA A 164 -17.54 3.05 -24.66
C ALA A 164 -18.09 1.61 -24.56
N SER A 165 -17.39 0.71 -23.86
CA SER A 165 -17.78 -0.70 -23.75
C SER A 165 -18.84 -1.00 -22.68
N ALA A 166 -19.01 -0.15 -21.67
CA ALA A 166 -19.88 -0.44 -20.52
C ALA A 166 -20.58 0.80 -19.96
N GLY A 167 -20.77 1.85 -20.76
CA GLY A 167 -21.43 3.11 -20.39
C GLY A 167 -20.66 3.97 -19.38
N PHE A 168 -21.15 5.17 -19.08
CA PHE A 168 -20.58 6.02 -18.04
C PHE A 168 -21.04 5.58 -16.63
N SER A 169 -20.19 5.75 -15.62
CA SER A 169 -20.56 5.56 -14.20
C SER A 169 -19.69 6.42 -13.30
N SER A 170 -20.29 7.10 -12.32
CA SER A 170 -19.56 7.91 -11.34
C SER A 170 -18.56 7.10 -10.52
N ARG A 171 -18.86 5.81 -10.25
CA ARG A 171 -17.92 4.91 -9.56
C ARG A 171 -16.66 4.65 -10.39
N LYS A 172 -16.83 4.45 -11.71
CA LYS A 172 -15.68 4.33 -12.63
C LYS A 172 -14.88 5.63 -12.60
N LEU A 173 -15.53 6.78 -12.80
CA LEU A 173 -14.85 8.07 -12.80
C LEU A 173 -13.97 8.28 -11.54
N ILE A 174 -14.50 8.00 -10.35
CA ILE A 174 -13.75 8.12 -9.09
C ILE A 174 -12.49 7.25 -9.07
N VAL A 175 -12.56 6.00 -9.57
CA VAL A 175 -11.40 5.11 -9.62
C VAL A 175 -10.31 5.65 -10.55
N TYR A 176 -10.68 6.11 -11.75
CA TYR A 176 -9.71 6.66 -12.71
C TYR A 176 -9.13 8.00 -12.25
N LEU A 177 -9.94 8.88 -11.63
CA LEU A 177 -9.45 10.10 -11.02
C LEU A 177 -8.52 9.82 -9.85
N GLY A 178 -8.87 8.87 -8.98
CA GLY A 178 -8.00 8.44 -7.88
C GLY A 178 -6.65 7.91 -8.37
N LEU A 179 -6.64 7.14 -9.46
CA LEU A 179 -5.40 6.68 -10.10
C LEU A 179 -4.56 7.85 -10.63
N LEU A 180 -5.18 8.83 -11.31
CA LEU A 180 -4.47 10.03 -11.79
C LEU A 180 -3.87 10.84 -10.63
N VAL A 181 -4.62 10.99 -9.53
CA VAL A 181 -4.14 11.68 -8.31
C VAL A 181 -2.95 10.93 -7.71
N LEU A 182 -3.02 9.60 -7.59
CA LEU A 182 -1.90 8.79 -7.11
C LEU A 182 -0.65 8.97 -7.99
N ILE A 183 -0.81 8.90 -9.30
CA ILE A 183 0.29 9.14 -10.25
C ILE A 183 0.87 10.53 -10.04
N ALA A 184 0.03 11.58 -10.00
CA ALA A 184 0.47 12.96 -9.80
C ALA A 184 1.24 13.14 -8.48
N ILE A 185 0.78 12.51 -7.39
CA ILE A 185 1.47 12.54 -6.10
C ILE A 185 2.84 11.86 -6.20
N VAL A 186 2.94 10.66 -6.77
CA VAL A 186 4.22 9.94 -6.92
C VAL A 186 5.22 10.75 -7.75
N PHE A 187 4.78 11.36 -8.84
CA PHE A 187 5.63 12.24 -9.66
C PHE A 187 6.04 13.51 -8.94
N SER A 188 5.14 14.11 -8.17
CA SER A 188 5.44 15.29 -7.35
C SER A 188 6.48 14.98 -6.27
N VAL A 189 6.35 13.81 -5.62
CA VAL A 189 7.31 13.29 -4.66
C VAL A 189 8.67 13.06 -5.32
N GLU A 190 8.74 12.40 -6.48
CA GLU A 190 10.03 12.23 -7.20
C GLU A 190 10.65 13.56 -7.58
N PHE A 191 9.85 14.49 -8.11
CA PHE A 191 10.32 15.81 -8.51
C PHE A 191 10.89 16.60 -7.32
N ALA A 192 10.29 16.51 -6.14
CA ALA A 192 10.77 17.15 -4.93
C ALA A 192 12.01 16.44 -4.36
N ILE A 193 11.93 15.12 -4.13
CA ILE A 193 12.97 14.36 -3.44
C ILE A 193 14.26 14.31 -4.25
N GLN A 194 14.22 14.19 -5.58
CA GLN A 194 15.45 14.10 -6.38
C GLN A 194 16.29 15.40 -6.35
N ARG A 195 15.70 16.53 -5.93
CA ARG A 195 16.44 17.79 -5.69
C ARG A 195 17.14 17.80 -4.35
N ILE A 196 16.50 17.22 -3.33
CA ILE A 196 17.03 17.13 -1.96
C ILE A 196 18.13 16.06 -1.89
N TRP A 197 17.90 14.91 -2.53
CA TRP A 197 18.86 13.78 -2.60
C TRP A 197 19.11 13.37 -4.05
N PRO A 198 20.09 13.98 -4.72
CA PRO A 198 20.47 13.64 -6.09
C PRO A 198 20.94 12.19 -6.23
N ASP A 199 21.69 11.68 -5.25
CA ASP A 199 22.28 10.33 -5.27
C ASP A 199 21.21 9.24 -5.12
N GLY A 200 21.05 8.43 -6.17
CA GLY A 200 19.98 7.43 -6.25
C GLY A 200 20.11 6.30 -5.22
N ASP A 201 21.34 5.87 -4.94
CA ASP A 201 21.62 4.79 -4.01
C ASP A 201 21.42 5.21 -2.55
N ARG A 202 21.89 6.41 -2.17
CA ARG A 202 21.65 7.01 -0.85
C ARG A 202 20.16 7.25 -0.64
N ARG A 203 19.47 7.81 -1.65
CA ARG A 203 18.02 8.03 -1.66
C ARG A 203 17.26 6.73 -1.46
N HIS A 204 17.60 5.68 -2.21
CA HIS A 204 16.97 4.36 -2.07
C HIS A 204 17.19 3.76 -0.67
N ARG A 205 18.41 3.81 -0.12
CA ARG A 205 18.69 3.29 1.22
C ARG A 205 18.01 4.10 2.33
N ALA A 206 17.90 5.42 2.19
CA ALA A 206 17.22 6.27 3.17
C ALA A 206 15.70 6.07 3.14
N LEU A 207 15.10 6.15 1.95
CA LEU A 207 13.65 5.99 1.79
C LEU A 207 13.21 4.55 2.01
N GLY A 208 14.01 3.57 1.59
CA GLY A 208 13.78 2.17 1.95
C GLY A 208 13.70 1.99 3.46
N ARG A 209 14.59 2.68 4.21
CA ARG A 209 14.57 2.68 5.68
C ARG A 209 13.28 3.23 6.27
N PHE A 210 12.88 4.39 5.79
CA PHE A 210 11.63 5.03 6.16
C PHE A 210 10.41 4.15 5.84
N THR A 211 10.32 3.61 4.63
CA THR A 211 9.17 2.81 4.18
C THR A 211 8.96 1.56 5.03
N MET A 212 10.01 0.84 5.41
CA MET A 212 9.83 -0.34 6.28
C MET A 212 9.40 0.05 7.69
N LEU A 213 9.89 1.17 8.24
CA LEU A 213 9.44 1.65 9.54
C LEU A 213 7.94 1.93 9.47
N VAL A 214 7.49 2.62 8.42
CA VAL A 214 6.06 2.85 8.15
C VAL A 214 5.30 1.53 8.06
N TYR A 215 5.82 0.53 7.34
CA TYR A 215 5.18 -0.80 7.21
C TYR A 215 5.11 -1.57 8.53
N CYS A 216 6.14 -1.51 9.38
CA CYS A 216 6.10 -2.11 10.70
C CYS A 216 5.03 -1.44 11.58
N ILE A 217 4.97 -0.11 11.60
CA ILE A 217 3.94 0.63 12.36
C ILE A 217 2.54 0.35 11.80
N LEU A 218 2.40 0.25 10.47
CA LEU A 218 1.16 -0.14 9.82
C LEU A 218 0.67 -1.50 10.29
N PHE A 219 1.55 -2.50 10.33
CA PHE A 219 1.19 -3.82 10.82
C PHE A 219 0.75 -3.79 12.28
N LEU A 220 1.45 -3.04 13.14
CA LEU A 220 1.11 -2.91 14.55
C LEU A 220 -0.24 -2.21 14.75
N THR A 221 -0.45 -1.06 14.10
CA THR A 221 -1.71 -0.30 14.18
C THR A 221 -2.88 -1.07 13.58
N GLY A 222 -2.67 -1.80 12.48
CA GLY A 222 -3.68 -2.67 11.89
C GLY A 222 -4.06 -3.82 12.83
N SER A 223 -3.06 -4.50 13.39
CA SER A 223 -3.27 -5.56 14.39
C SER A 223 -3.98 -5.06 15.64
N PHE A 224 -3.68 -3.83 16.07
CA PHE A 224 -4.36 -3.18 17.17
C PHE A 224 -5.84 -2.95 16.84
N THR A 225 -6.16 -2.38 15.67
CA THR A 225 -7.56 -2.19 15.26
C THR A 225 -8.32 -3.52 15.14
N TYR A 226 -7.67 -4.57 14.63
CA TYR A 226 -8.22 -5.93 14.60
C TYR A 226 -8.52 -6.44 16.02
N ALA A 227 -7.57 -6.33 16.94
CA ALA A 227 -7.74 -6.80 18.32
C ALA A 227 -8.86 -6.03 19.04
N MET A 228 -8.93 -4.71 18.86
CA MET A 228 -9.99 -3.88 19.43
C MET A 228 -11.37 -4.31 18.94
N LEU A 229 -11.53 -4.55 17.63
CA LEU A 229 -12.83 -4.88 17.04
C LEU A 229 -13.27 -6.33 17.24
N TYR A 230 -12.34 -7.28 17.31
CA TYR A 230 -12.70 -8.71 17.19
C TYR A 230 -12.30 -9.58 18.38
N ILE A 231 -11.48 -9.05 19.30
CA ILE A 231 -11.02 -9.79 20.49
C ILE A 231 -11.48 -9.08 21.77
N LEU A 232 -11.16 -7.79 21.92
CA LEU A 232 -11.36 -7.05 23.16
C LEU A 232 -12.77 -6.48 23.27
N TYR A 233 -13.26 -5.86 22.19
CA TYR A 233 -14.55 -5.18 22.17
C TYR A 233 -15.38 -5.61 20.95
N PRO A 234 -15.70 -6.92 20.84
CA PRO A 234 -16.54 -7.39 19.76
C PRO A 234 -17.91 -6.72 19.79
N GLY A 235 -18.29 -6.08 18.69
CA GLY A 235 -19.66 -5.60 18.50
C GLY A 235 -20.65 -6.76 18.56
N LYS A 236 -21.90 -6.49 18.98
CA LYS A 236 -22.98 -7.46 18.83
C LYS A 236 -23.23 -7.61 17.33
N ILE A 237 -22.80 -8.73 16.77
CA ILE A 237 -23.16 -9.10 15.40
C ILE A 237 -24.69 -9.18 15.37
N GLY A 238 -25.32 -8.23 14.67
CA GLY A 238 -26.74 -8.28 14.34
C GLY A 238 -26.99 -9.27 13.21
#